data_AF-A0A2D6BJD9-F1
#
_entry.id   AF-A0A2D6BJD9-F1
#
_cell.length_a   1.000
_cell.length_b   1.000
_cell.length_c   1.000
_cell.angle_alpha   90.00
_cell.angle_beta   90.00
_cell.angle_gamma   90.00
#
_symmetry.space_group_name_H-M   'P 1'
#
loop_
_entity.id
_entity.type
_entity.pdbx_description
1 polymer ?
#
loop_
_entity_poly.entity_id
_entity_poly.type
_entity_poly.pdbx_seq_one_letter_code
_entity_poly.pdbx_strand_id
1 'polypeptide(L)'
;MPCSPCQRISRLPSSGPRSAISPTGRARSAARSAEPSRILPSSRGDPTPPKGSGKLHVDGRGDVKTRWHTVAALWVLAVMFAGVAAADEPVGENEEGAAPDSSADEAWGVPEPDSCAPKGGLLGGPRTSAEDAPPSLPFSPGDVFEMEGIEVLKNFLPEFLWPYRDRFFYDGMRLEIGPCFRDYGPPAFYGDATEKFRGQARLDDDGGLVDYTAGQPFAAADLDPEDPKAGDKWLWNVEFRYQAAGFRGPFRMTDLVGRTGRAEPFEGEMFKLQMAHRADRAEDDYVAPGARKKHFVAGGIFFKPFDARENSWRQFRDLKHEVEPKRSDDLHAYLPQWRRVRRISASQVEGLYMPSFSVGVVPNQQLIVGGSGGGGSAAAAGGVSGVGGTVQNKRSGYEGLVFRPLLYDSQVLGLHDVLAPINTQEAGYPENPDRQFGPWGLSFASDRWDLRRALVLEMRAKEPTGDLNARQVVYVDLQTQQPMYMATFDGKEELTNIGMYAGRWSEDREGYPAWPDDETRPIRVIDSVGAAFANLAESGSWRRESWENVGTPPDDRTVKRMSSVSQLTKGR
;
A
#
# COMPACT_ATOMS: atom_id res chain seq x y z
N MET A 1 56.54 19.40 16.34
CA MET A 1 57.20 20.23 17.39
C MET A 1 58.52 20.75 16.82
N PRO A 2 59.08 21.86 17.32
CA PRO A 2 58.52 23.21 17.49
C PRO A 2 59.32 24.21 16.58
N CYS A 3 59.09 25.53 16.46
CA CYS A 3 58.95 26.57 17.48
C CYS A 3 58.23 27.83 16.95
N SER A 4 57.45 28.46 17.83
CA SER A 4 57.11 29.90 17.77
C SER A 4 58.23 30.74 18.40
N PRO A 5 58.11 32.08 18.38
CA PRO A 5 57.87 32.72 19.69
C PRO A 5 56.77 33.79 19.71
N CYS A 6 56.30 34.09 20.92
CA CYS A 6 55.21 35.04 21.23
C CYS A 6 55.71 36.41 21.72
N GLN A 7 54.88 37.46 21.57
CA GLN A 7 54.52 38.48 22.60
C GLN A 7 53.30 39.30 22.05
N ARG A 8 52.17 39.57 22.75
CA ARG A 8 51.85 40.17 24.08
C ARG A 8 52.27 41.66 24.17
N ILE A 9 51.52 42.64 24.72
CA ILE A 9 50.27 42.73 25.55
C ILE A 9 49.70 44.18 25.48
N SER A 10 48.36 44.38 25.59
CA SER A 10 47.66 45.46 26.37
C SER A 10 46.13 45.46 26.07
N ARG A 11 45.20 44.94 26.89
CA ARG A 11 44.62 45.45 28.17
C ARG A 11 43.95 46.85 28.05
N LEU A 12 42.60 46.89 27.95
CA LEU A 12 41.59 47.21 29.01
C LEU A 12 41.32 48.74 29.17
N PRO A 13 40.19 49.25 29.73
CA PRO A 13 39.26 48.57 30.65
C PRO A 13 37.71 48.78 30.50
N SER A 14 36.98 47.76 30.95
CA SER A 14 35.80 47.74 31.86
C SER A 14 34.77 48.89 31.91
N SER A 15 33.47 48.53 31.80
CA SER A 15 32.44 48.96 32.77
C SER A 15 31.21 48.03 32.77
N GLY A 16 30.59 47.91 33.94
CA GLY A 16 29.28 47.32 34.26
C GLY A 16 28.98 47.69 35.72
N PRO A 17 28.02 47.06 36.42
CA PRO A 17 26.75 46.48 36.00
C PRO A 17 25.57 47.25 36.66
N ARG A 18 24.31 46.83 36.47
CA ARG A 18 23.19 47.14 37.39
C ARG A 18 22.02 46.15 37.28
N SER A 19 21.79 45.46 38.40
CA SER A 19 20.52 45.09 39.06
C SER A 19 19.23 44.99 38.23
N ALA A 20 18.53 43.85 38.17
CA ALA A 20 17.88 43.09 39.26
C ALA A 20 16.76 43.86 39.98
N ILE A 21 15.51 43.37 39.83
CA ILE A 21 14.37 43.47 40.78
C ILE A 21 13.33 42.40 40.37
N SER A 22 12.99 41.53 41.32
CA SER A 22 11.62 41.01 41.48
C SER A 22 11.00 41.75 42.67
N PRO A 23 9.68 41.81 42.81
CA PRO A 23 9.12 41.05 43.93
C PRO A 23 7.74 40.40 43.70
N THR A 24 7.51 39.42 44.57
CA THR A 24 6.26 38.74 44.92
C THR A 24 5.08 39.66 45.28
N GLY A 25 3.84 39.20 45.07
CA GLY A 25 2.65 39.81 45.71
C GLY A 25 1.34 39.03 45.53
N ARG A 26 0.88 38.32 46.57
CA ARG A 26 -0.48 37.75 46.63
C ARG A 26 -1.54 38.85 46.80
N ALA A 27 -2.72 38.69 46.21
CA ALA A 27 -3.97 39.17 46.81
C ALA A 27 -5.16 38.25 46.46
N ARG A 28 -5.96 37.90 47.47
CA ARG A 28 -7.27 37.24 47.29
C ARG A 28 -8.37 38.29 47.42
N SER A 29 -9.40 38.21 46.57
CA SER A 29 -10.76 38.72 46.82
C SER A 29 -11.69 37.99 45.84
N ALA A 30 -12.68 37.16 46.20
CA ALA A 30 -13.55 37.08 47.37
C ALA A 30 -14.70 38.12 47.40
N ALA A 31 -15.58 38.05 46.39
CA ALA A 31 -16.93 38.59 46.47
C ALA A 31 -17.97 37.44 46.49
N ARG A 32 -18.55 37.19 47.67
CA ARG A 32 -19.96 36.75 47.80
C ARG A 32 -20.83 37.95 47.34
N SER A 33 -22.11 37.90 46.95
CA SER A 33 -23.25 36.97 47.09
C SER A 33 -24.20 37.31 45.89
N ALA A 34 -25.30 36.62 45.53
CA ALA A 34 -26.30 35.94 46.33
C ALA A 34 -27.22 35.07 45.44
N GLU A 35 -27.71 33.95 45.99
CA GLU A 35 -29.05 33.39 45.66
C GLU A 35 -30.12 34.30 46.32
N PRO A 36 -31.33 34.46 45.74
CA PRO A 36 -32.37 33.40 45.71
C PRO A 36 -33.13 33.37 44.35
N SER A 37 -34.12 32.50 44.07
CA SER A 37 -34.90 31.56 44.89
C SER A 37 -35.49 30.44 44.00
N ARG A 38 -35.80 29.28 44.60
CA ARG A 38 -36.65 28.23 43.98
C ARG A 38 -38.05 28.75 43.63
N ILE A 39 -38.57 28.44 42.44
CA ILE A 39 -40.02 28.20 42.23
C ILE A 39 -40.24 27.01 41.28
N LEU A 40 -40.94 26.00 41.81
CA LEU A 40 -41.69 24.89 41.20
C LEU A 40 -42.88 24.65 42.16
N PRO A 41 -43.99 23.94 41.80
CA PRO A 41 -44.44 23.46 40.48
C PRO A 41 -45.95 23.71 40.19
N SER A 42 -46.39 23.48 38.95
CA SER A 42 -47.77 23.06 38.59
C SER A 42 -47.73 22.43 37.18
N SER A 43 -48.10 21.17 36.91
CA SER A 43 -49.29 20.34 37.21
C SER A 43 -50.37 20.38 36.12
N ARG A 44 -51.00 19.22 35.88
CA ARG A 44 -51.97 18.87 34.80
C ARG A 44 -51.33 18.60 33.42
N GLY A 45 -51.67 17.52 32.70
CA GLY A 45 -52.53 16.39 33.07
C GLY A 45 -52.60 15.33 31.94
N ASP A 46 -52.82 14.08 32.34
CA ASP A 46 -53.15 12.94 31.45
C ASP A 46 -54.53 13.18 30.76
N PRO A 47 -54.83 12.56 29.60
CA PRO A 47 -55.41 11.21 29.69
C PRO A 47 -55.15 10.22 28.52
N THR A 48 -55.29 8.94 28.86
CA THR A 48 -55.57 7.80 27.96
C THR A 48 -56.95 7.18 28.33
N PRO A 49 -57.45 6.11 27.69
CA PRO A 49 -57.64 5.77 26.26
C PRO A 49 -59.15 5.51 25.97
N PRO A 50 -59.58 4.80 24.88
CA PRO A 50 -59.72 3.33 24.98
C PRO A 50 -59.61 2.45 23.70
N LYS A 51 -58.98 1.28 23.88
CA LYS A 51 -59.32 -0.10 23.44
C LYS A 51 -60.04 -0.42 22.10
N GLY A 52 -59.46 -1.44 21.42
CA GLY A 52 -60.18 -2.54 20.75
C GLY A 52 -60.07 -2.56 19.21
N SER A 53 -60.10 -3.71 18.52
CA SER A 53 -59.97 -5.12 18.90
C SER A 53 -59.78 -5.96 17.61
N GLY A 54 -59.05 -7.09 17.65
CA GLY A 54 -58.86 -7.91 16.45
C GLY A 54 -57.85 -9.06 16.60
N LYS A 55 -58.25 -10.16 17.25
CA LYS A 55 -57.49 -11.42 17.22
C LYS A 55 -57.81 -12.17 15.93
N LEU A 56 -56.82 -12.84 15.35
CA LEU A 56 -57.05 -14.17 14.77
C LEU A 56 -55.83 -15.05 15.04
N HIS A 57 -56.11 -16.21 15.63
CA HIS A 57 -55.15 -17.22 16.07
C HIS A 57 -55.64 -18.52 15.43
N VAL A 58 -54.77 -19.23 14.73
CA VAL A 58 -55.04 -20.61 14.31
C VAL A 58 -53.80 -21.41 14.65
N ASP A 59 -53.99 -22.37 15.55
CA ASP A 59 -52.99 -23.34 15.98
C ASP A 59 -52.63 -24.33 14.87
N GLY A 60 -51.44 -24.92 14.98
CA GLY A 60 -50.94 -25.91 14.04
C GLY A 60 -49.71 -26.68 14.51
N ARG A 61 -49.60 -26.98 15.82
CA ARG A 61 -48.55 -27.89 16.31
C ARG A 61 -48.90 -29.34 15.96
N GLY A 62 -48.04 -29.99 15.18
CA GLY A 62 -47.98 -31.44 15.03
C GLY A 62 -46.57 -31.93 15.34
N ASP A 63 -46.33 -32.34 16.59
CA ASP A 63 -45.05 -32.88 17.07
C ASP A 63 -45.23 -34.38 17.34
N VAL A 64 -44.57 -35.24 16.57
CA VAL A 64 -44.49 -36.69 16.84
C VAL A 64 -43.06 -37.16 16.58
N LYS A 65 -42.37 -37.48 17.67
CA LYS A 65 -41.07 -38.17 17.66
C LYS A 65 -41.23 -39.68 17.53
N THR A 66 -40.10 -40.35 17.24
CA THR A 66 -39.78 -41.76 17.58
C THR A 66 -40.55 -42.86 16.81
N ARG A 67 -39.98 -44.05 16.51
CA ARG A 67 -38.70 -44.72 16.87
C ARG A 67 -38.28 -45.72 15.76
N TRP A 68 -36.96 -45.87 15.53
CA TRP A 68 -36.20 -47.13 15.29
C TRP A 68 -36.62 -48.10 14.16
N HIS A 69 -35.66 -48.59 13.37
CA HIS A 69 -35.03 -49.93 13.55
C HIS A 69 -33.80 -50.12 12.62
N THR A 70 -32.77 -50.78 13.16
CA THR A 70 -31.54 -51.23 12.50
C THR A 70 -31.71 -52.55 11.74
N VAL A 71 -31.03 -52.72 10.60
CA VAL A 71 -30.47 -54.02 10.14
C VAL A 71 -29.13 -53.77 9.44
N ALA A 72 -28.14 -54.63 9.68
CA ALA A 72 -26.85 -54.67 8.98
C ALA A 72 -26.53 -56.10 8.53
N ALA A 73 -25.88 -56.25 7.36
CA ALA A 73 -25.08 -57.40 6.92
C ALA A 73 -24.34 -56.96 5.64
N LEU A 74 -23.00 -56.84 5.56
CA LEU A 74 -21.96 -57.89 5.59
C LEU A 74 -22.16 -59.02 4.57
N TRP A 75 -21.30 -59.03 3.54
CA TRP A 75 -20.88 -60.23 2.82
C TRP A 75 -19.37 -60.14 2.52
N VAL A 76 -18.65 -61.18 2.92
CA VAL A 76 -17.24 -61.43 2.58
C VAL A 76 -17.18 -62.88 2.12
N LEU A 77 -16.56 -63.16 0.99
CA LEU A 77 -16.01 -64.49 0.74
C LEU A 77 -14.88 -64.42 -0.28
N ALA A 78 -13.72 -64.95 0.12
CA ALA A 78 -12.55 -65.13 -0.72
C ALA A 78 -12.43 -66.61 -1.12
N VAL A 79 -11.88 -66.87 -2.31
CA VAL A 79 -11.35 -68.19 -2.68
C VAL A 79 -10.03 -67.99 -3.40
N MET A 80 -8.94 -68.52 -2.83
CA MET A 80 -7.67 -68.68 -3.52
C MET A 80 -7.62 -70.03 -4.23
N PHE A 81 -6.94 -70.08 -5.38
CA PHE A 81 -6.31 -71.30 -5.87
C PHE A 81 -4.94 -70.95 -6.48
N ALA A 82 -3.93 -71.75 -6.15
CA ALA A 82 -2.55 -71.57 -6.61
C ALA A 82 -2.17 -72.66 -7.64
N GLY A 83 -1.26 -72.35 -8.57
CA GLY A 83 -0.75 -73.30 -9.56
C GLY A 83 0.52 -72.78 -10.27
N VAL A 84 1.63 -73.52 -10.14
CA VAL A 84 3.03 -73.07 -10.33
C VAL A 84 3.83 -74.08 -11.16
N ALA A 85 4.76 -73.71 -12.06
CA ALA A 85 5.01 -72.48 -12.81
C ALA A 85 6.05 -72.75 -13.93
N ALA A 86 6.13 -71.92 -14.97
CA ALA A 86 7.26 -71.84 -15.91
C ALA A 86 7.23 -70.43 -16.57
N ALA A 87 8.10 -69.48 -16.19
CA ALA A 87 9.54 -69.39 -16.49
C ALA A 87 9.80 -68.41 -17.65
N ASP A 88 10.07 -67.15 -17.31
CA ASP A 88 11.09 -66.31 -17.94
C ASP A 88 11.49 -65.17 -16.98
N GLU A 89 12.73 -64.69 -17.09
CA GLU A 89 13.37 -63.74 -16.16
C GLU A 89 13.13 -62.25 -16.52
N PRO A 90 13.42 -61.28 -15.62
CA PRO A 90 12.61 -60.06 -15.52
C PRO A 90 13.05 -58.92 -16.44
N VAL A 91 12.07 -58.17 -16.93
CA VAL A 91 12.24 -56.77 -17.39
C VAL A 91 11.76 -55.87 -16.27
N GLY A 92 12.62 -54.94 -15.83
CA GLY A 92 12.39 -54.13 -14.63
C GLY A 92 11.22 -53.16 -14.74
N GLU A 93 10.48 -53.03 -13.65
CA GLU A 93 9.49 -51.97 -13.44
C GLU A 93 10.22 -50.64 -13.22
N ASN A 94 9.94 -49.65 -14.07
CA ASN A 94 10.17 -48.24 -13.76
C ASN A 94 8.80 -47.57 -13.58
N GLU A 95 8.29 -47.57 -12.35
CA GLU A 95 7.35 -46.53 -11.92
C GLU A 95 8.15 -45.23 -11.71
N GLU A 96 8.37 -44.49 -12.80
CA GLU A 96 8.89 -43.12 -12.72
C GLU A 96 7.78 -42.21 -12.21
N GLY A 97 7.76 -42.00 -10.88
CA GLY A 97 6.98 -40.92 -10.28
C GLY A 97 7.47 -39.59 -10.85
N ALA A 98 6.57 -38.83 -11.47
CA ALA A 98 6.89 -37.54 -12.07
C ALA A 98 7.52 -36.62 -11.01
N ALA A 99 8.79 -36.25 -11.22
CA ALA A 99 9.39 -35.13 -10.54
C ALA A 99 8.62 -33.84 -10.92
N PRO A 100 8.53 -32.83 -10.04
CA PRO A 100 7.98 -31.53 -10.42
C PRO A 100 8.77 -30.95 -11.60
N ASP A 101 8.07 -30.38 -12.57
CA ASP A 101 8.65 -29.81 -13.80
C ASP A 101 9.62 -28.67 -13.44
N SER A 102 10.92 -28.92 -13.61
CA SER A 102 11.98 -27.96 -13.25
C SER A 102 12.02 -26.71 -14.14
N SER A 103 11.15 -26.63 -15.14
CA SER A 103 11.03 -25.54 -16.11
C SER A 103 10.35 -24.29 -15.51
N ALA A 104 9.39 -24.46 -14.60
CA ALA A 104 8.69 -23.34 -13.95
C ALA A 104 9.60 -22.61 -12.93
N ASP A 105 10.38 -23.37 -12.15
CA ASP A 105 11.40 -22.82 -11.24
C ASP A 105 12.48 -22.02 -11.98
N GLU A 106 12.90 -22.47 -13.18
CA GLU A 106 13.84 -21.71 -14.01
C GLU A 106 13.19 -20.45 -14.62
N ALA A 107 11.93 -20.55 -15.05
CA ALA A 107 11.20 -19.43 -15.66
C ALA A 107 10.96 -18.24 -14.71
N TRP A 108 10.71 -18.50 -13.42
CA TRP A 108 10.53 -17.48 -12.39
C TRP A 108 11.72 -17.35 -11.44
N GLY A 109 12.88 -17.87 -11.81
CA GLY A 109 14.07 -17.85 -10.96
C GLY A 109 14.53 -16.43 -10.62
N VAL A 110 14.72 -16.15 -9.34
CA VAL A 110 15.48 -14.98 -8.86
C VAL A 110 16.99 -15.35 -8.92
N PRO A 111 17.90 -14.45 -9.36
CA PRO A 111 19.33 -14.74 -9.30
C PRO A 111 19.80 -14.89 -7.85
N GLU A 112 20.88 -15.65 -7.65
CA GLU A 112 21.46 -15.86 -6.32
C GLU A 112 21.80 -14.51 -5.64
N PRO A 113 21.54 -14.36 -4.33
CA PRO A 113 21.90 -13.15 -3.59
C PRO A 113 23.36 -12.77 -3.76
N ASP A 114 23.60 -11.47 -3.94
CA ASP A 114 24.92 -10.83 -4.14
C ASP A 114 25.72 -11.33 -5.36
N SER A 115 25.13 -12.16 -6.23
CA SER A 115 25.82 -12.73 -7.41
C SER A 115 26.18 -11.71 -8.49
N CYS A 116 25.46 -10.58 -8.54
CA CYS A 116 25.58 -9.58 -9.61
C CYS A 116 25.54 -10.17 -11.04
N ALA A 117 24.84 -11.30 -11.21
CA ALA A 117 24.71 -12.01 -12.47
C ALA A 117 23.28 -11.85 -13.03
N PRO A 118 23.02 -10.81 -13.84
CA PRO A 118 21.71 -10.67 -14.48
C PRO A 118 21.43 -11.88 -15.38
N LYS A 119 20.19 -12.37 -15.34
CA LYS A 119 19.69 -13.45 -16.22
C LYS A 119 18.45 -13.01 -17.02
N GLY A 120 17.91 -11.82 -16.74
CA GLY A 120 16.75 -11.25 -17.41
C GLY A 120 17.21 -10.27 -18.48
N GLY A 121 16.98 -10.62 -19.75
CA GLY A 121 17.23 -9.72 -20.87
C GLY A 121 16.29 -8.51 -20.84
N LEU A 122 16.59 -7.52 -21.69
CA LEU A 122 15.74 -6.36 -21.93
C LEU A 122 14.32 -6.78 -22.37
N LEU A 123 13.33 -6.01 -21.94
CA LEU A 123 11.91 -6.21 -22.28
C LEU A 123 11.68 -6.42 -23.79
N GLY A 124 10.80 -7.36 -24.12
CA GLY A 124 10.14 -7.44 -25.42
C GLY A 124 11.03 -7.78 -26.63
N GLY A 125 12.32 -8.06 -26.45
CA GLY A 125 13.15 -8.68 -27.48
C GLY A 125 12.76 -10.15 -27.67
N PRO A 126 12.68 -10.68 -28.91
CA PRO A 126 12.57 -12.13 -29.08
C PRO A 126 13.79 -12.81 -28.47
N ARG A 127 13.60 -13.96 -27.80
CA ARG A 127 14.69 -14.84 -27.40
C ARG A 127 15.45 -15.31 -28.64
N THR A 128 16.51 -14.60 -29.02
CA THR A 128 17.67 -15.24 -29.64
C THR A 128 18.25 -16.27 -28.66
N SER A 129 18.93 -17.28 -29.20
CA SER A 129 19.33 -18.50 -28.50
C SER A 129 20.17 -18.26 -27.24
N ALA A 130 20.33 -19.31 -26.43
CA ALA A 130 21.15 -19.36 -25.22
C ALA A 130 22.67 -19.24 -25.47
N GLU A 131 23.08 -18.34 -26.36
CA GLU A 131 24.45 -18.11 -26.83
C GLU A 131 24.98 -16.70 -26.52
N ASP A 132 24.09 -15.74 -26.21
CA ASP A 132 24.51 -14.44 -25.68
C ASP A 132 24.87 -14.59 -24.19
N ALA A 133 26.16 -14.46 -23.88
CA ALA A 133 26.65 -14.43 -22.51
C ALA A 133 25.91 -13.35 -21.70
N PRO A 134 25.59 -13.58 -20.40
CA PRO A 134 24.87 -12.60 -19.59
C PRO A 134 25.62 -11.27 -19.64
N PRO A 135 24.92 -10.15 -19.92
CA PRO A 135 25.58 -8.88 -20.16
C PRO A 135 26.39 -8.51 -18.92
N SER A 136 27.70 -8.36 -19.10
CA SER A 136 28.61 -7.94 -18.03
C SER A 136 28.09 -6.62 -17.46
N LEU A 137 27.76 -6.59 -16.17
CA LEU A 137 27.27 -5.37 -15.54
C LEU A 137 28.29 -4.24 -15.75
N PRO A 138 27.86 -3.06 -16.21
CA PRO A 138 28.76 -1.93 -16.44
C PRO A 138 29.05 -1.15 -15.14
N PHE A 139 28.70 -1.73 -13.99
CA PHE A 139 28.84 -1.18 -12.64
C PHE A 139 29.05 -2.32 -11.62
N SER A 140 29.58 -1.97 -10.45
CA SER A 140 29.72 -2.81 -9.27
C SER A 140 29.00 -2.19 -8.06
N PRO A 141 28.61 -2.98 -7.04
CA PRO A 141 28.15 -2.44 -5.76
C PRO A 141 29.18 -1.47 -5.15
N GLY A 142 28.71 -0.32 -4.69
CA GLY A 142 29.52 0.80 -4.20
C GLY A 142 29.94 1.83 -5.27
N ASP A 143 29.69 1.58 -6.56
CA ASP A 143 29.87 2.61 -7.59
C ASP A 143 28.89 3.76 -7.39
N VAL A 144 29.33 4.99 -7.71
CA VAL A 144 28.50 6.19 -7.60
C VAL A 144 28.35 6.86 -8.96
N PHE A 145 27.09 7.06 -9.39
CA PHE A 145 26.73 7.69 -10.64
C PHE A 145 26.21 9.12 -10.43
N GLU A 146 26.80 10.06 -11.17
CA GLU A 146 26.33 11.44 -11.33
C GLU A 146 25.59 11.57 -12.67
N MET A 147 25.02 12.74 -12.99
CA MET A 147 24.14 12.91 -14.16
C MET A 147 24.84 12.62 -15.49
N GLU A 148 26.13 12.93 -15.57
CA GLU A 148 27.01 12.70 -16.71
C GLU A 148 27.21 11.20 -17.00
N GLY A 149 27.09 10.34 -15.99
CA GLY A 149 27.27 8.89 -16.11
C GLY A 149 25.97 8.10 -16.30
N ILE A 150 24.80 8.75 -16.19
CA ILE A 150 23.52 8.03 -16.04
C ILE A 150 23.14 7.17 -17.26
N GLU A 151 23.62 7.50 -18.47
CA GLU A 151 23.41 6.72 -19.70
C GLU A 151 23.87 5.25 -19.57
N VAL A 152 24.83 4.96 -18.69
CA VAL A 152 25.28 3.60 -18.36
C VAL A 152 24.17 2.75 -17.74
N LEU A 153 23.26 3.38 -16.98
CA LEU A 153 22.17 2.70 -16.26
C LEU A 153 20.92 2.51 -17.13
N LYS A 154 20.89 3.02 -18.36
CA LYS A 154 19.72 3.03 -19.25
C LYS A 154 19.00 1.69 -19.37
N ASN A 155 19.76 0.61 -19.52
CA ASN A 155 19.22 -0.74 -19.72
C ASN A 155 18.71 -1.40 -18.42
N PHE A 156 18.98 -0.78 -17.27
CA PHE A 156 18.58 -1.23 -15.94
C PHE A 156 17.48 -0.32 -15.34
N LEU A 157 16.79 0.44 -16.19
CA LEU A 157 15.67 1.30 -15.82
C LEU A 157 14.48 1.00 -16.75
N PRO A 158 13.23 1.22 -16.30
CA PRO A 158 12.06 1.03 -17.15
C PRO A 158 12.11 1.85 -18.43
N GLU A 159 11.77 1.26 -19.57
CA GLU A 159 11.79 1.92 -20.87
C GLU A 159 10.94 3.20 -20.91
N PHE A 160 9.80 3.20 -20.21
CA PHE A 160 8.91 4.36 -20.11
C PHE A 160 9.51 5.51 -19.29
N LEU A 161 10.46 5.24 -18.39
CA LEU A 161 11.04 6.23 -17.50
C LEU A 161 12.16 7.02 -18.22
N TRP A 162 12.92 6.34 -19.09
CA TRP A 162 14.11 6.90 -19.73
C TRP A 162 13.90 8.20 -20.53
N PRO A 163 12.83 8.36 -21.34
CA PRO A 163 12.55 9.61 -22.06
C PRO A 163 12.26 10.79 -21.13
N TYR A 164 11.88 10.53 -19.87
CA TYR A 164 11.51 11.52 -18.86
C TYR A 164 12.50 11.55 -17.69
N ARG A 165 13.71 11.00 -17.87
CA ARG A 165 14.73 10.86 -16.82
C ARG A 165 15.05 12.18 -16.10
N ASP A 166 15.06 13.31 -16.80
CA ASP A 166 15.30 14.65 -16.23
C ASP A 166 14.26 15.11 -15.19
N ARG A 167 13.16 14.37 -15.00
CA ARG A 167 12.22 14.57 -13.88
C ARG A 167 12.68 13.87 -12.59
N PHE A 168 13.41 12.75 -12.73
CA PHE A 168 13.81 11.85 -11.65
C PHE A 168 15.32 11.86 -11.37
N PHE A 169 16.12 12.42 -12.27
CA PHE A 169 17.58 12.55 -12.20
C PHE A 169 17.97 14.01 -12.44
N TYR A 170 19.07 14.50 -11.86
CA TYR A 170 19.43 15.92 -11.89
C TYR A 170 20.93 16.18 -11.61
N ASP A 171 21.44 17.30 -12.11
CA ASP A 171 22.83 17.73 -11.90
C ASP A 171 23.18 17.83 -10.40
N GLY A 172 24.27 17.19 -9.98
CA GLY A 172 24.70 17.12 -8.57
C GLY A 172 23.96 16.07 -7.73
N MET A 173 23.17 15.19 -8.34
CA MET A 173 22.74 13.95 -7.68
C MET A 173 23.91 12.97 -7.52
N ARG A 174 23.80 12.03 -6.57
CA ARG A 174 24.78 10.96 -6.36
C ARG A 174 24.07 9.64 -6.08
N LEU A 175 23.92 8.82 -7.11
CA LEU A 175 23.27 7.51 -7.04
C LEU A 175 24.29 6.44 -6.68
N GLU A 176 24.13 5.79 -5.54
CA GLU A 176 25.00 4.69 -5.10
C GLU A 176 24.41 3.34 -5.54
N ILE A 177 25.20 2.51 -6.23
CA ILE A 177 24.80 1.14 -6.57
C ILE A 177 24.86 0.29 -5.30
N GLY A 178 23.71 -0.20 -4.86
CA GLY A 178 23.58 -1.11 -3.73
C GLY A 178 23.89 -2.57 -4.08
N PRO A 179 23.57 -3.50 -3.16
CA PRO A 179 23.69 -4.93 -3.41
C PRO A 179 22.91 -5.42 -4.63
N CYS A 180 23.40 -6.48 -5.27
CA CYS A 180 22.69 -7.16 -6.35
C CYS A 180 21.84 -8.31 -5.79
N PHE A 181 20.54 -8.34 -6.06
CA PHE A 181 19.64 -9.45 -5.73
C PHE A 181 19.62 -9.87 -4.25
N ARG A 182 20.07 -8.99 -3.33
CA ARG A 182 20.10 -9.23 -1.87
C ARG A 182 18.79 -9.81 -1.35
N ASP A 183 18.87 -10.79 -0.47
CA ASP A 183 17.67 -11.42 0.08
C ASP A 183 16.82 -10.43 0.92
N TYR A 184 15.65 -10.07 0.38
CA TYR A 184 14.57 -9.35 1.08
C TYR A 184 13.33 -10.23 1.28
N GLY A 185 13.49 -11.56 1.17
CA GLY A 185 12.40 -12.52 1.24
C GLY A 185 11.63 -12.48 2.57
N PRO A 186 10.33 -12.81 2.54
CA PRO A 186 9.46 -12.77 3.70
C PRO A 186 9.93 -13.73 4.81
N PRO A 187 9.47 -13.55 6.07
CA PRO A 187 9.83 -14.42 7.18
C PRO A 187 9.22 -15.83 7.00
N ALA A 188 9.87 -16.83 7.62
CA ALA A 188 9.52 -18.25 7.47
C ALA A 188 8.02 -18.54 7.63
N PHE A 189 7.34 -17.96 8.62
CA PHE A 189 5.91 -18.21 8.87
C PHE A 189 4.99 -17.85 7.69
N TYR A 190 5.40 -16.94 6.80
CA TYR A 190 4.66 -16.63 5.58
C TYR A 190 4.90 -17.69 4.48
N GLY A 191 6.13 -18.22 4.39
CA GLY A 191 6.44 -19.40 3.59
C GLY A 191 5.70 -20.64 4.09
N ASP A 192 5.75 -20.92 5.39
CA ASP A 192 5.03 -22.05 6.02
C ASP A 192 3.52 -21.98 5.78
N ALA A 193 2.93 -20.79 5.81
CA ALA A 193 1.52 -20.58 5.44
C ALA A 193 1.29 -20.85 3.94
N THR A 194 2.19 -20.39 3.07
CA THR A 194 2.14 -20.64 1.62
C THR A 194 2.16 -22.13 1.32
N GLU A 195 3.10 -22.88 1.90
CA GLU A 195 3.18 -24.34 1.71
C GLU A 195 1.97 -25.08 2.28
N LYS A 196 1.50 -24.69 3.47
CA LYS A 196 0.31 -25.29 4.11
C LYS A 196 -0.97 -25.15 3.26
N PHE A 197 -1.09 -24.08 2.46
CA PHE A 197 -2.25 -23.79 1.63
C PHE A 197 -1.98 -23.88 0.11
N ARG A 198 -0.81 -24.39 -0.29
CA ARG A 198 -0.40 -24.54 -1.70
C ARG A 198 -1.46 -25.32 -2.47
N GLY A 199 -1.84 -24.81 -3.65
CA GLY A 199 -2.84 -25.41 -4.53
C GLY A 199 -4.30 -25.32 -4.08
N GLN A 200 -4.62 -24.71 -2.93
CA GLN A 200 -6.02 -24.50 -2.50
C GLN A 200 -6.64 -23.29 -3.20
N ALA A 201 -5.90 -22.18 -3.28
CA ALA A 201 -6.34 -20.97 -3.95
C ALA A 201 -6.48 -21.21 -5.45
N ARG A 202 -7.60 -20.74 -6.02
CA ARG A 202 -7.89 -20.84 -7.45
C ARG A 202 -8.62 -19.60 -7.94
N LEU A 203 -8.59 -19.39 -9.25
CA LEU A 203 -9.42 -18.38 -9.91
C LEU A 203 -10.75 -19.01 -10.34
N ASP A 204 -11.84 -18.26 -10.18
CA ASP A 204 -13.11 -18.55 -10.84
C ASP A 204 -13.14 -17.98 -12.29
N ASP A 205 -14.25 -18.21 -13.00
CA ASP A 205 -14.41 -17.85 -14.41
C ASP A 205 -14.29 -16.32 -14.66
N ASP A 206 -14.59 -15.48 -13.66
CA ASP A 206 -14.47 -14.01 -13.73
C ASP A 206 -13.05 -13.51 -13.34
N GLY A 207 -12.18 -14.41 -12.86
CA GLY A 207 -10.85 -14.12 -12.32
C GLY A 207 -10.85 -13.86 -10.81
N GLY A 208 -11.94 -14.16 -10.11
CA GLY A 208 -12.09 -13.99 -8.67
C GLY A 208 -11.30 -15.03 -7.88
N LEU A 209 -10.69 -14.61 -6.77
CA LEU A 209 -9.91 -15.49 -5.92
C LEU A 209 -10.84 -16.22 -4.94
N VAL A 210 -10.82 -17.55 -5.00
CA VAL A 210 -11.59 -18.42 -4.10
C VAL A 210 -10.69 -19.44 -3.42
N ASP A 211 -11.16 -19.95 -2.28
CA ASP A 211 -10.51 -20.98 -1.46
C ASP A 211 -9.08 -20.59 -0.94
N TYR A 212 -8.77 -19.29 -0.93
CA TYR A 212 -7.53 -18.73 -0.38
C TYR A 212 -7.62 -18.44 1.13
N THR A 213 -6.59 -18.84 1.89
CA THR A 213 -6.52 -18.67 3.35
C THR A 213 -5.44 -17.69 3.80
N ALA A 214 -4.15 -17.97 3.56
CA ALA A 214 -3.03 -17.09 3.92
C ALA A 214 -1.74 -17.50 3.16
N GLY A 215 -0.70 -16.68 3.24
CA GLY A 215 0.56 -16.87 2.51
C GLY A 215 0.52 -16.21 1.13
N GLN A 216 1.33 -16.68 0.19
CA GLN A 216 1.23 -16.31 -1.22
C GLN A 216 0.13 -17.17 -1.89
N PRO A 217 -0.88 -16.58 -2.57
CA PRO A 217 -1.96 -17.34 -3.19
C PRO A 217 -1.49 -18.39 -4.21
N PHE A 218 -0.53 -18.05 -5.06
CA PHE A 218 0.04 -18.94 -6.08
C PHE A 218 1.56 -18.95 -5.96
N ALA A 219 2.16 -20.07 -5.55
CA ALA A 219 3.62 -20.19 -5.48
C ALA A 219 4.22 -20.11 -6.89
N ALA A 220 5.36 -19.43 -7.03
CA ALA A 220 5.98 -19.19 -8.35
C ALA A 220 6.30 -20.50 -9.10
N ALA A 221 6.79 -21.52 -8.37
CA ALA A 221 7.05 -22.87 -8.88
C ALA A 221 5.84 -23.55 -9.54
N ASP A 222 4.61 -23.18 -9.14
CA ASP A 222 3.36 -23.79 -9.63
C ASP A 222 2.73 -22.96 -10.77
N LEU A 223 3.38 -21.88 -11.22
CA LEU A 223 2.89 -21.01 -12.29
C LEU A 223 3.55 -21.38 -13.62
N ASP A 224 2.76 -21.95 -14.54
CA ASP A 224 3.16 -22.07 -15.95
C ASP A 224 3.28 -20.66 -16.58
N PRO A 225 4.44 -20.28 -17.16
CA PRO A 225 4.61 -19.01 -17.88
C PRO A 225 3.69 -18.84 -19.09
N GLU A 226 3.25 -19.94 -19.70
CA GLU A 226 2.37 -19.95 -20.87
C GLU A 226 0.88 -19.98 -20.49
N ASP A 227 0.55 -20.03 -19.19
CA ASP A 227 -0.84 -19.94 -18.71
C ASP A 227 -1.42 -18.55 -19.06
N PRO A 228 -2.52 -18.46 -19.84
CA PRO A 228 -3.17 -17.18 -20.14
C PRO A 228 -3.71 -16.45 -18.89
N LYS A 229 -3.76 -17.12 -17.73
CA LYS A 229 -4.09 -16.55 -16.41
C LYS A 229 -2.88 -16.30 -15.51
N ALA A 230 -1.64 -16.51 -15.98
CA ALA A 230 -0.43 -16.23 -15.20
C ALA A 230 -0.38 -14.77 -14.70
N GLY A 231 -0.77 -13.80 -15.54
CA GLY A 231 -0.81 -12.39 -15.15
C GLY A 231 -1.84 -12.09 -14.05
N ASP A 232 -3.04 -12.67 -14.15
CA ASP A 232 -4.09 -12.51 -13.12
C ASP A 232 -3.67 -13.15 -11.79
N LYS A 233 -3.06 -14.35 -11.83
CA LYS A 233 -2.48 -15.03 -10.65
C LYS A 233 -1.36 -14.20 -10.02
N TRP A 234 -0.45 -13.65 -10.82
CA TRP A 234 0.61 -12.76 -10.34
C TRP A 234 0.06 -11.47 -9.73
N LEU A 235 -1.00 -10.87 -10.28
CA LEU A 235 -1.62 -9.68 -9.70
C LEU A 235 -2.29 -9.98 -8.35
N TRP A 236 -2.87 -11.18 -8.17
CA TRP A 236 -3.32 -11.66 -6.86
C TRP A 236 -2.16 -11.85 -5.87
N ASN A 237 -1.02 -12.40 -6.30
CA ASN A 237 0.19 -12.45 -5.49
C ASN A 237 0.66 -11.06 -5.06
N VAL A 238 0.59 -10.06 -5.95
CA VAL A 238 0.98 -8.67 -5.63
C VAL A 238 0.05 -8.02 -4.59
N GLU A 239 -1.28 -8.22 -4.65
CA GLU A 239 -2.20 -7.69 -3.63
C GLU A 239 -1.98 -8.35 -2.26
N PHE A 240 -1.78 -9.67 -2.24
CA PHE A 240 -1.60 -10.46 -1.01
C PHE A 240 -0.16 -10.64 -0.53
N ARG A 241 0.82 -10.04 -1.23
CA ARG A 241 2.24 -10.04 -0.86
C ARG A 241 2.48 -9.69 0.60
N TYR A 242 3.55 -10.24 1.16
CA TYR A 242 3.93 -9.97 2.54
C TYR A 242 4.17 -8.48 2.79
N GLN A 243 3.41 -7.93 3.74
CA GLN A 243 3.41 -6.52 4.16
C GLN A 243 3.45 -6.42 5.69
N ALA A 244 4.01 -7.41 6.39
CA ALA A 244 3.85 -7.59 7.84
C ALA A 244 2.36 -7.53 8.26
N ALA A 245 1.91 -6.48 8.96
CA ALA A 245 0.50 -6.25 9.30
C ALA A 245 -0.15 -5.10 8.49
N GLY A 246 0.53 -4.59 7.46
CA GLY A 246 0.21 -3.38 6.71
C GLY A 246 1.31 -2.33 6.87
N PHE A 247 0.95 -1.09 7.19
CA PHE A 247 1.92 -0.03 7.51
C PHE A 247 1.27 1.04 8.39
N ARG A 248 2.06 1.76 9.17
CA ARG A 248 1.63 2.95 9.92
C ARG A 248 2.78 3.92 10.14
N GLY A 249 2.50 5.21 10.13
CA GLY A 249 3.51 6.22 10.40
C GLY A 249 3.06 7.64 10.05
N PRO A 250 3.91 8.64 10.35
CA PRO A 250 3.77 9.98 9.83
C PRO A 250 4.02 10.01 8.31
N PHE A 251 3.30 10.87 7.60
CA PHE A 251 3.47 11.07 6.17
C PHE A 251 3.43 12.55 5.80
N ARG A 252 4.08 12.88 4.68
CA ARG A 252 3.98 14.15 3.95
C ARG A 252 3.60 13.88 2.50
N MET A 253 2.55 14.55 2.02
CA MET A 253 2.20 14.63 0.60
C MET A 253 2.53 16.01 0.08
N THR A 254 3.31 16.09 -1.00
CA THR A 254 3.58 17.34 -1.70
C THR A 254 3.02 17.27 -3.11
N ASP A 255 2.07 18.15 -3.42
CA ASP A 255 1.66 18.41 -4.81
C ASP A 255 2.59 19.44 -5.44
N LEU A 256 3.05 19.13 -6.65
CA LEU A 256 4.09 19.83 -7.40
C LEU A 256 3.46 20.36 -8.69
N VAL A 257 3.76 21.62 -9.04
CA VAL A 257 3.19 22.32 -10.20
C VAL A 257 4.33 22.87 -11.03
N GLY A 258 4.68 22.15 -12.10
CA GLY A 258 5.90 22.40 -12.88
C GLY A 258 7.19 22.27 -12.05
N ARG A 259 8.25 22.97 -12.48
CA ARG A 259 9.60 22.91 -11.86
C ARG A 259 9.75 23.75 -10.58
N THR A 260 8.86 24.71 -10.33
CA THR A 260 9.02 25.69 -9.24
C THR A 260 7.79 25.87 -8.35
N GLY A 261 6.60 25.48 -8.80
CA GLY A 261 5.39 25.51 -7.99
C GLY A 261 5.34 24.34 -7.02
N ARG A 262 5.09 24.64 -5.74
CA ARG A 262 4.76 23.64 -4.71
C ARG A 262 3.49 24.09 -4.02
N ALA A 263 2.51 23.21 -3.87
CA ALA A 263 1.39 23.44 -2.97
C ALA A 263 1.85 23.37 -1.50
N GLU A 264 1.04 23.89 -0.57
CA GLU A 264 1.27 23.61 0.85
C GLU A 264 1.14 22.09 1.08
N PRO A 265 2.15 21.43 1.68
CA PRO A 265 2.12 19.98 1.82
C PRO A 265 1.08 19.53 2.85
N PHE A 266 0.43 18.41 2.57
CA PHE A 266 -0.39 17.73 3.57
C PHE A 266 0.54 16.91 4.47
N GLU A 267 0.49 17.15 5.77
CA GLU A 267 1.23 16.37 6.77
C GLU A 267 0.25 15.74 7.76
N GLY A 268 0.53 14.52 8.22
CA GLY A 268 -0.38 13.78 9.07
C GLY A 268 0.15 12.40 9.48
N GLU A 269 -0.72 11.59 10.08
CA GLU A 269 -0.49 10.17 10.32
C GLU A 269 -1.38 9.34 9.39
N MET A 270 -0.84 8.22 8.87
CA MET A 270 -1.58 7.22 8.11
C MET A 270 -1.35 5.81 8.68
N PHE A 271 -2.30 4.92 8.41
CA PHE A 271 -2.09 3.48 8.45
C PHE A 271 -2.88 2.71 7.38
N LYS A 272 -2.41 1.49 7.09
CA LYS A 272 -3.16 0.32 6.59
C LYS A 272 -2.96 -0.79 7.61
N LEU A 273 -4.03 -1.45 8.04
CA LEU A 273 -4.00 -2.67 8.86
C LEU A 273 -4.65 -3.80 8.08
N GLN A 274 -3.90 -4.86 7.78
CA GLN A 274 -4.43 -6.11 7.26
C GLN A 274 -5.25 -6.80 8.36
N MET A 275 -6.49 -7.15 8.03
CA MET A 275 -7.49 -7.71 8.94
C MET A 275 -7.78 -9.19 8.68
N ALA A 276 -7.38 -9.73 7.54
CA ALA A 276 -7.49 -11.13 7.16
C ALA A 276 -6.21 -11.59 6.43
N HIS A 277 -6.09 -12.89 6.18
CA HIS A 277 -4.94 -13.53 5.53
C HIS A 277 -3.60 -13.29 6.27
N ARG A 278 -3.69 -13.13 7.60
CA ARG A 278 -2.59 -12.81 8.50
C ARG A 278 -1.79 -14.07 8.84
N ALA A 279 -0.77 -14.38 8.04
CA ALA A 279 0.13 -15.52 8.26
C ALA A 279 0.76 -15.53 9.66
N ASP A 280 0.99 -14.36 10.26
CA ASP A 280 1.49 -14.19 11.63
C ASP A 280 0.48 -14.59 12.72
N ARG A 281 -0.80 -14.82 12.38
CA ARG A 281 -1.88 -15.16 13.32
C ARG A 281 -2.55 -16.50 12.98
N ALA A 282 -1.75 -17.53 12.76
CA ALA A 282 -2.23 -18.89 12.48
C ALA A 282 -3.13 -19.47 13.60
N GLU A 283 -2.98 -19.02 14.85
CA GLU A 283 -3.81 -19.42 15.99
C GLU A 283 -5.18 -18.69 16.07
N ASP A 284 -5.31 -17.53 15.42
CA ASP A 284 -6.56 -16.73 15.37
C ASP A 284 -7.25 -16.85 13.99
N ASP A 285 -7.26 -18.04 13.38
CA ASP A 285 -7.85 -18.29 12.05
C ASP A 285 -7.37 -17.30 10.96
N TYR A 286 -6.11 -16.84 11.04
CA TYR A 286 -5.50 -15.87 10.11
C TYR A 286 -6.23 -14.51 10.04
N VAL A 287 -6.99 -14.12 11.08
CA VAL A 287 -7.68 -12.83 11.14
C VAL A 287 -7.18 -11.93 12.27
N ALA A 288 -7.19 -10.62 12.02
CA ALA A 288 -6.86 -9.63 13.04
C ALA A 288 -8.07 -9.34 13.97
N PRO A 289 -7.82 -8.85 15.18
CA PRO A 289 -8.89 -8.69 16.17
C PRO A 289 -9.97 -7.69 15.74
N GLY A 290 -11.19 -8.20 15.56
CA GLY A 290 -12.34 -7.40 15.12
C GLY A 290 -12.44 -7.22 13.60
N ALA A 291 -11.82 -8.10 12.80
CA ALA A 291 -11.83 -8.09 11.34
C ALA A 291 -13.20 -7.89 10.68
N ARG A 292 -14.26 -8.52 11.21
CA ARG A 292 -15.66 -8.36 10.71
C ARG A 292 -15.79 -8.54 9.19
N LYS A 293 -15.11 -9.56 8.64
CA LYS A 293 -15.06 -9.87 7.19
C LYS A 293 -14.48 -8.74 6.31
N LYS A 294 -13.56 -7.95 6.85
CA LYS A 294 -12.78 -6.97 6.09
C LYS A 294 -11.41 -7.56 5.73
N HIS A 295 -10.94 -7.32 4.51
CA HIS A 295 -9.56 -7.59 4.09
C HIS A 295 -8.62 -6.63 4.83
N PHE A 296 -8.87 -5.32 4.76
CA PHE A 296 -8.10 -4.31 5.50
C PHE A 296 -8.95 -3.15 6.02
N VAL A 297 -8.37 -2.41 6.99
CA VAL A 297 -8.78 -1.05 7.32
C VAL A 297 -7.60 -0.11 7.11
N ALA A 298 -7.81 0.95 6.34
CA ALA A 298 -6.84 2.04 6.19
C ALA A 298 -7.44 3.37 6.67
N GLY A 299 -6.61 4.37 6.89
CA GLY A 299 -7.05 5.70 7.24
C GLY A 299 -5.95 6.57 7.84
N GLY A 300 -6.30 7.80 8.19
CA GLY A 300 -5.35 8.75 8.74
C GLY A 300 -6.00 9.95 9.40
N ILE A 301 -5.15 10.92 9.77
CA ILE A 301 -5.51 12.25 10.26
C ILE A 301 -4.51 13.26 9.69
N PHE A 302 -4.98 14.46 9.35
CA PHE A 302 -4.12 15.57 8.94
C PHE A 302 -3.80 16.52 10.10
N PHE A 303 -2.57 16.99 10.11
CA PHE A 303 -2.07 18.08 10.96
C PHE A 303 -1.84 19.38 10.17
N LYS A 304 -1.51 19.27 8.87
CA LYS A 304 -1.38 20.38 7.90
C LYS A 304 -2.05 20.02 6.56
N PRO A 305 -2.43 20.98 5.71
CA PRO A 305 -2.48 22.44 5.97
C PRO A 305 -3.52 22.82 7.03
N PHE A 306 -3.57 24.09 7.45
CA PHE A 306 -4.49 24.56 8.50
C PHE A 306 -5.96 24.19 8.23
N ASP A 307 -6.42 24.38 7.00
CA ASP A 307 -7.79 24.07 6.57
C ASP A 307 -8.11 22.57 6.49
N ALA A 308 -7.08 21.71 6.40
CA ALA A 308 -7.22 20.26 6.44
C ALA A 308 -7.06 19.67 7.85
N ARG A 309 -6.53 20.44 8.81
CA ARG A 309 -6.20 19.97 10.16
C ARG A 309 -7.39 19.30 10.84
N GLU A 310 -7.12 18.20 11.52
CA GLU A 310 -8.09 17.33 12.21
C GLU A 310 -9.14 16.66 11.30
N ASN A 311 -9.11 16.89 9.98
CA ASN A 311 -9.78 15.96 9.06
C ASN A 311 -9.15 14.58 9.25
N SER A 312 -9.99 13.55 9.24
CA SER A 312 -9.53 12.15 9.40
C SER A 312 -10.50 11.21 8.72
N TRP A 313 -10.03 10.05 8.30
CA TRP A 313 -10.85 9.14 7.50
C TRP A 313 -10.56 7.67 7.81
N ARG A 314 -11.47 6.80 7.37
CA ARG A 314 -11.35 5.35 7.39
C ARG A 314 -11.88 4.76 6.09
N GLN A 315 -11.08 3.92 5.46
CA GLN A 315 -11.43 3.08 4.32
C GLN A 315 -11.49 1.62 4.81
N PHE A 316 -12.58 0.92 4.53
CA PHE A 316 -12.70 -0.51 4.82
C PHE A 316 -12.88 -1.29 3.52
N ARG A 317 -11.99 -2.24 3.27
CA ARG A 317 -12.15 -3.19 2.17
C ARG A 317 -12.80 -4.47 2.67
N ASP A 318 -13.86 -4.90 2.01
CA ASP A 318 -14.61 -6.10 2.34
C ASP A 318 -13.98 -7.32 1.68
N LEU A 319 -13.90 -8.47 2.37
CA LEU A 319 -13.36 -9.71 1.77
C LEU A 319 -14.07 -10.07 0.46
N LYS A 320 -15.37 -9.78 0.35
CA LYS A 320 -16.15 -9.96 -0.88
C LYS A 320 -15.53 -9.38 -2.15
N HIS A 321 -14.61 -8.40 -2.04
CA HIS A 321 -13.86 -7.89 -3.19
C HIS A 321 -13.01 -8.93 -3.93
N GLU A 322 -12.75 -10.09 -3.32
CA GLU A 322 -12.03 -11.21 -3.95
C GLU A 322 -12.84 -11.86 -5.07
N VAL A 323 -14.18 -11.79 -5.00
CA VAL A 323 -15.12 -12.46 -5.93
C VAL A 323 -16.22 -11.54 -6.49
N GLU A 324 -16.42 -10.35 -5.92
CA GLU A 324 -17.41 -9.37 -6.36
C GLU A 324 -16.69 -8.14 -6.95
N PRO A 325 -16.49 -8.04 -8.28
CA PRO A 325 -15.73 -6.94 -8.89
C PRO A 325 -16.31 -5.55 -8.55
N LYS A 326 -17.64 -5.48 -8.45
CA LYS A 326 -18.40 -4.25 -8.17
C LYS A 326 -18.49 -3.92 -6.67
N ARG A 327 -17.82 -4.69 -5.79
CA ARG A 327 -17.77 -4.44 -4.33
C ARG A 327 -16.94 -3.20 -4.02
N SER A 328 -17.59 -2.07 -3.83
CA SER A 328 -16.94 -0.80 -3.47
C SER A 328 -16.42 -0.82 -2.02
N ASP A 329 -15.34 -0.08 -1.75
CA ASP A 329 -14.83 0.10 -0.37
C ASP A 329 -15.76 1.01 0.45
N ASP A 330 -15.86 0.80 1.76
CA ASP A 330 -16.61 1.70 2.65
C ASP A 330 -15.69 2.84 3.10
N LEU A 331 -15.84 4.03 2.51
CA LEU A 331 -15.07 5.22 2.88
C LEU A 331 -15.86 6.17 3.79
N HIS A 332 -15.25 6.59 4.90
CA HIS A 332 -15.81 7.51 5.88
C HIS A 332 -14.81 8.64 6.18
N ALA A 333 -15.24 9.90 6.12
CA ALA A 333 -14.43 11.04 6.55
C ALA A 333 -15.13 11.84 7.67
N TYR A 334 -14.34 12.28 8.64
CA TYR A 334 -14.72 13.24 9.66
C TYR A 334 -14.29 14.64 9.25
N LEU A 335 -15.22 15.58 9.36
CA LEU A 335 -15.04 17.00 9.05
C LEU A 335 -15.21 17.84 10.33
N PRO A 336 -14.13 18.40 10.91
CA PRO A 336 -14.19 19.18 12.16
C PRO A 336 -15.16 20.37 12.08
N GLN A 337 -15.22 21.05 10.93
CA GLN A 337 -16.12 22.19 10.66
C GLN A 337 -17.60 21.85 10.94
N TRP A 338 -18.01 20.60 10.75
CA TRP A 338 -19.38 20.14 10.99
C TRP A 338 -19.49 19.16 12.17
N ARG A 339 -18.37 18.77 12.80
CA ARG A 339 -18.26 17.73 13.84
C ARG A 339 -19.02 16.44 13.50
N ARG A 340 -18.98 16.03 12.22
CA ARG A 340 -19.74 14.90 11.68
C ARG A 340 -18.87 14.01 10.82
N VAL A 341 -19.15 12.70 10.89
CA VAL A 341 -18.66 11.73 9.91
C VAL A 341 -19.65 11.67 8.75
N ARG A 342 -19.15 11.67 7.52
CA ARG A 342 -19.91 11.38 6.30
C ARG A 342 -19.35 10.12 5.64
N ARG A 343 -20.21 9.32 5.03
CA ARG A 343 -19.79 8.30 4.06
C ARG A 343 -19.48 9.01 2.74
N ILE A 344 -18.37 8.65 2.11
CA ILE A 344 -17.99 9.12 0.78
C ILE A 344 -18.19 7.94 -0.19
N SER A 345 -18.58 8.25 -1.44
CA SER A 345 -18.65 7.22 -2.48
C SER A 345 -17.25 6.77 -2.86
N ALA A 346 -16.98 5.46 -2.86
CA ALA A 346 -15.75 4.87 -3.39
C ALA A 346 -16.09 3.80 -4.46
N SER A 347 -17.07 4.12 -5.32
CA SER A 347 -17.45 3.29 -6.46
C SER A 347 -16.33 3.21 -7.49
N GLN A 348 -15.95 1.99 -7.90
CA GLN A 348 -14.99 1.71 -8.98
C GLN A 348 -13.58 2.32 -8.80
N VAL A 349 -13.22 2.74 -7.59
CA VAL A 349 -11.90 3.33 -7.34
C VAL A 349 -10.88 2.23 -6.97
N GLU A 350 -9.66 2.32 -7.51
CA GLU A 350 -8.52 1.43 -7.23
C GLU A 350 -7.54 2.02 -6.18
N GLY A 351 -7.01 1.19 -5.28
CA GLY A 351 -5.99 1.58 -4.30
C GLY A 351 -6.47 2.04 -2.92
N LEU A 352 -5.62 2.82 -2.26
CA LEU A 352 -5.88 3.45 -0.95
C LEU A 352 -6.21 4.94 -1.16
N TYR A 353 -7.26 5.43 -0.49
CA TYR A 353 -7.65 6.83 -0.60
C TYR A 353 -7.10 7.68 0.51
N MET A 354 -6.70 8.86 0.10
CA MET A 354 -6.61 10.02 0.95
C MET A 354 -7.67 11.02 0.46
N PRO A 355 -8.55 11.55 1.33
CA PRO A 355 -9.48 12.58 0.90
C PRO A 355 -8.72 13.86 0.56
N SER A 356 -8.92 14.39 -0.65
CA SER A 356 -8.49 15.76 -0.96
C SER A 356 -9.56 16.74 -0.52
N PHE A 357 -9.09 17.80 0.15
CA PHE A 357 -9.90 18.94 0.48
C PHE A 357 -9.50 20.06 -0.45
N SER A 358 -10.49 20.65 -1.13
CA SER A 358 -10.28 21.88 -1.89
C SER A 358 -10.00 23.03 -0.92
N VAL A 359 -8.75 23.16 -0.48
CA VAL A 359 -8.21 24.44 -0.03
C VAL A 359 -8.34 25.40 -1.21
N GLY A 360 -9.18 26.42 -1.05
CA GLY A 360 -9.53 27.30 -2.14
C GLY A 360 -8.32 28.15 -2.54
N VAL A 361 -7.55 27.68 -3.52
CA VAL A 361 -6.67 28.55 -4.30
C VAL A 361 -7.59 29.50 -5.06
N VAL A 362 -7.94 30.61 -4.43
CA VAL A 362 -8.67 31.71 -5.06
C VAL A 362 -7.76 32.21 -6.19
N PRO A 363 -8.12 32.04 -7.48
CA PRO A 363 -7.37 32.66 -8.54
C PRO A 363 -7.48 34.17 -8.33
N ASN A 364 -6.36 34.89 -8.34
CA ASN A 364 -6.37 36.35 -8.23
C ASN A 364 -7.33 36.90 -9.29
N GLN A 365 -8.38 37.58 -8.84
CA GLN A 365 -9.49 37.98 -9.70
C GLN A 365 -8.99 38.85 -10.87
N GLN A 366 -9.26 38.41 -12.09
CA GLN A 366 -9.55 39.37 -13.16
C GLN A 366 -11.07 39.50 -13.27
N LEU A 367 -11.55 40.66 -12.81
CA LEU A 367 -12.88 41.17 -13.12
C LEU A 367 -13.00 41.36 -14.64
N ILE A 368 -13.66 40.43 -15.34
CA ILE A 368 -14.09 40.65 -16.72
C ILE A 368 -15.62 40.65 -16.74
N VAL A 369 -16.16 41.82 -17.11
CA VAL A 369 -17.59 42.08 -17.25
C VAL A 369 -18.04 41.69 -18.65
N GLY A 370 -18.98 40.75 -18.74
CA GLY A 370 -19.90 40.59 -19.88
C GLY A 370 -19.33 40.01 -21.18
N GLY A 371 -19.97 38.94 -21.69
CA GLY A 371 -19.70 38.44 -23.04
C GLY A 371 -20.22 37.02 -23.26
N SER A 372 -21.30 36.88 -24.02
CA SER A 372 -21.88 35.60 -24.43
C SER A 372 -21.18 35.02 -25.67
N GLY A 373 -20.89 33.71 -25.70
CA GLY A 373 -20.68 33.02 -26.98
C GLY A 373 -19.86 31.71 -26.95
N GLY A 374 -20.57 30.58 -27.04
CA GLY A 374 -20.24 29.49 -27.97
C GLY A 374 -19.07 28.52 -27.69
N GLY A 375 -19.43 27.29 -27.31
CA GLY A 375 -18.90 26.09 -27.99
C GLY A 375 -17.51 25.55 -27.58
N GLY A 376 -17.43 24.86 -26.44
CA GLY A 376 -16.31 23.99 -26.08
C GLY A 376 -16.81 22.87 -25.15
N SER A 377 -16.35 21.64 -25.36
CA SER A 377 -16.83 20.44 -24.65
C SER A 377 -16.66 20.54 -23.13
N ALA A 378 -17.78 20.49 -22.41
CA ALA A 378 -17.80 20.71 -20.97
C ALA A 378 -17.29 19.49 -20.18
N ALA A 379 -16.15 19.67 -19.52
CA ALA A 379 -15.90 19.01 -18.24
C ALA A 379 -17.03 19.39 -17.26
N ALA A 380 -17.38 18.49 -16.33
CA ALA A 380 -18.55 18.63 -15.47
C ALA A 380 -18.40 19.72 -14.37
N ALA A 381 -18.44 20.99 -14.77
CA ALA A 381 -18.56 22.14 -13.89
C ALA A 381 -20.03 22.61 -13.81
N GLY A 382 -20.67 22.40 -12.65
CA GLY A 382 -22.00 22.95 -12.38
C GLY A 382 -22.67 22.34 -11.14
N GLY A 383 -22.73 23.08 -10.02
CA GLY A 383 -23.26 22.50 -8.78
C GLY A 383 -23.31 23.38 -7.52
N VAL A 384 -23.51 24.69 -7.64
CA VAL A 384 -23.77 25.65 -6.54
C VAL A 384 -22.60 25.90 -5.57
N SER A 385 -22.12 27.15 -5.57
CA SER A 385 -21.20 27.71 -4.58
C SER A 385 -21.81 27.71 -3.17
N GLY A 386 -21.18 26.98 -2.25
CA GLY A 386 -21.39 27.09 -0.80
C GLY A 386 -20.05 27.00 -0.07
N VAL A 387 -19.87 27.80 0.98
CA VAL A 387 -18.68 27.72 1.83
C VAL A 387 -18.73 26.42 2.64
N GLY A 388 -18.07 25.38 2.12
CA GLY A 388 -18.00 24.05 2.72
C GLY A 388 -17.27 23.11 1.77
N GLY A 389 -16.05 22.73 2.13
CA GLY A 389 -15.15 21.98 1.25
C GLY A 389 -15.78 20.71 0.71
N THR A 390 -15.73 20.52 -0.60
CA THR A 390 -16.06 19.24 -1.22
C THR A 390 -14.94 18.26 -0.90
N VAL A 391 -15.30 17.10 -0.37
CA VAL A 391 -14.34 16.02 -0.17
C VAL A 391 -14.32 15.19 -1.43
N GLN A 392 -13.22 15.26 -2.17
CA GLN A 392 -12.99 14.39 -3.32
C GLN A 392 -12.07 13.24 -2.89
N ASN A 393 -12.18 12.10 -3.57
CA ASN A 393 -11.20 11.03 -3.41
C ASN A 393 -9.94 11.42 -4.16
N LYS A 394 -8.78 11.31 -3.54
CA LYS A 394 -7.49 11.44 -4.23
C LYS A 394 -6.71 10.15 -4.09
N ARG A 395 -6.34 9.58 -5.24
CA ARG A 395 -5.51 8.37 -5.34
C ARG A 395 -4.01 8.66 -5.16
N SER A 396 -3.59 9.89 -5.44
CA SER A 396 -2.20 10.34 -5.29
C SER A 396 -1.65 9.99 -3.91
N GLY A 397 -0.43 9.43 -3.88
CA GLY A 397 0.27 9.09 -2.65
C GLY A 397 0.41 7.59 -2.42
N TYR A 398 -0.63 6.83 -2.76
CA TYR A 398 -0.73 5.39 -2.47
C TYR A 398 -1.27 4.60 -3.67
N GLU A 399 -1.26 5.24 -4.85
CA GLU A 399 -1.37 4.58 -6.15
C GLU A 399 -0.40 3.40 -6.24
N GLY A 400 -0.86 2.30 -6.85
CA GLY A 400 -0.10 1.06 -7.09
C GLY A 400 0.41 0.31 -5.85
N LEU A 401 0.11 0.74 -4.61
CA LEU A 401 0.46 -0.05 -3.40
C LEU A 401 -0.55 -1.14 -3.06
N VAL A 402 -1.77 -1.00 -3.58
CA VAL A 402 -2.95 -1.84 -3.34
C VAL A 402 -3.73 -1.90 -4.65
N PHE A 403 -4.08 -3.09 -5.09
CA PHE A 403 -4.74 -3.35 -6.37
C PHE A 403 -6.18 -3.80 -6.16
N ARG A 404 -6.90 -3.99 -7.27
CA ARG A 404 -8.19 -4.69 -7.30
C ARG A 404 -8.17 -5.62 -8.52
N PRO A 405 -7.60 -6.83 -8.41
CA PRO A 405 -7.26 -7.63 -9.59
C PRO A 405 -8.45 -7.90 -10.51
N LEU A 406 -9.63 -8.14 -9.94
CA LEU A 406 -10.90 -8.29 -10.64
C LEU A 406 -11.33 -7.12 -11.55
N LEU A 407 -10.76 -5.92 -11.43
CA LEU A 407 -11.04 -4.78 -12.33
C LEU A 407 -10.21 -4.83 -13.63
N TYR A 408 -9.25 -5.74 -13.72
CA TYR A 408 -8.29 -5.83 -14.81
C TYR A 408 -8.31 -7.20 -15.49
N ASP A 409 -7.91 -7.22 -16.75
CA ASP A 409 -7.27 -8.35 -17.39
C ASP A 409 -5.76 -8.11 -17.33
N SER A 410 -5.00 -9.07 -16.81
CA SER A 410 -3.59 -8.89 -16.48
C SER A 410 -2.71 -9.86 -17.26
N GLN A 411 -1.60 -9.36 -17.82
CA GLN A 411 -0.66 -10.13 -18.63
C GLN A 411 0.77 -9.93 -18.13
N VAL A 412 1.56 -11.01 -18.08
CA VAL A 412 3.01 -10.91 -17.88
C VAL A 412 3.66 -10.46 -19.20
N LEU A 413 4.38 -9.33 -19.17
CA LEU A 413 5.19 -8.86 -20.30
C LEU A 413 6.60 -9.46 -20.30
N GLY A 414 7.08 -9.94 -19.15
CA GLY A 414 8.37 -10.60 -18.99
C GLY A 414 9.03 -10.29 -17.65
N LEU A 415 10.32 -10.59 -17.58
CA LEU A 415 11.20 -10.26 -16.46
C LEU A 415 12.25 -9.25 -16.92
N HIS A 416 12.63 -8.31 -16.05
CA HIS A 416 13.65 -7.29 -16.34
C HIS A 416 14.51 -7.06 -15.10
N ASP A 417 15.83 -7.21 -15.22
CA ASP A 417 16.75 -6.87 -14.13
C ASP A 417 16.97 -5.34 -14.10
N VAL A 418 16.49 -4.68 -13.04
CA VAL A 418 16.43 -3.20 -12.90
C VAL A 418 17.07 -2.72 -11.59
N LEU A 419 17.67 -1.54 -11.63
CA LEU A 419 18.06 -0.81 -10.43
C LEU A 419 16.83 -0.12 -9.83
N ALA A 420 16.65 -0.19 -8.50
CA ALA A 420 15.55 0.49 -7.81
C ALA A 420 15.94 0.96 -6.40
N PRO A 421 15.41 2.10 -5.90
CA PRO A 421 15.60 2.55 -4.52
C PRO A 421 14.73 1.76 -3.53
N ILE A 422 14.73 0.43 -3.62
CA ILE A 422 13.91 -0.49 -2.81
C ILE A 422 14.35 -0.52 -1.34
N ASN A 423 15.60 -0.16 -1.06
CA ASN A 423 16.15 -0.08 0.29
C ASN A 423 17.03 1.17 0.47
N THR A 424 16.39 2.33 0.49
CA THR A 424 17.00 3.64 0.72
C THR A 424 17.70 3.77 2.07
N GLN A 425 18.77 4.57 2.08
CA GLN A 425 19.56 4.92 3.26
C GLN A 425 19.33 6.37 3.67
N GLU A 426 19.25 7.29 2.70
CA GLU A 426 19.04 8.71 3.00
C GLU A 426 17.64 8.95 3.55
N ALA A 427 17.53 9.67 4.66
CA ALA A 427 16.27 9.89 5.33
C ALA A 427 15.43 10.99 4.63
N GLY A 428 14.10 10.83 4.57
CA GLY A 428 13.14 11.85 4.15
C GLY A 428 12.25 12.29 5.31
N TYR A 429 11.10 12.92 5.04
CA TYR A 429 10.15 13.27 6.11
C TYR A 429 9.67 12.02 6.90
N PRO A 430 9.60 12.10 8.24
CA PRO A 430 9.83 13.27 9.09
C PRO A 430 11.27 13.45 9.57
N GLU A 431 12.11 12.41 9.50
CA GLU A 431 13.51 12.40 9.99
C GLU A 431 14.35 13.54 9.41
N ASN A 432 14.22 13.79 8.10
CA ASN A 432 14.84 14.91 7.39
C ASN A 432 13.78 15.64 6.53
N PRO A 433 13.08 16.64 7.10
CA PRO A 433 12.00 17.33 6.41
C PRO A 433 12.53 18.25 5.30
N ASP A 434 13.80 18.62 5.32
CA ASP A 434 14.42 19.54 4.36
C ASP A 434 15.18 18.81 3.23
N ARG A 435 15.08 17.47 3.15
CA ARG A 435 15.67 16.68 2.04
C ARG A 435 15.21 17.23 0.69
N GLN A 436 16.20 17.41 -0.20
CA GLN A 436 15.96 17.84 -1.57
C GLN A 436 15.82 16.62 -2.48
N PHE A 437 14.78 16.63 -3.32
CA PHE A 437 14.45 15.55 -4.26
C PHE A 437 14.60 16.05 -5.70
N GLY A 438 15.71 16.74 -5.98
CA GLY A 438 15.99 17.41 -7.26
C GLY A 438 15.09 18.62 -7.57
N PRO A 439 15.30 19.28 -8.74
CA PRO A 439 14.56 20.47 -9.14
C PRO A 439 13.04 20.25 -9.25
N TRP A 440 12.62 19.09 -9.76
CA TRP A 440 11.21 18.73 -9.89
C TRP A 440 10.59 18.22 -8.58
N GLY A 441 11.39 17.92 -7.55
CA GLY A 441 10.89 17.34 -6.30
C GLY A 441 10.48 15.86 -6.40
N LEU A 442 10.86 15.14 -7.45
CA LEU A 442 10.49 13.74 -7.72
C LEU A 442 11.65 12.75 -7.64
N SER A 443 12.88 13.22 -7.40
CA SER A 443 14.08 12.38 -7.48
C SER A 443 14.39 11.67 -6.17
N PHE A 444 14.45 10.33 -6.21
CA PHE A 444 15.13 9.49 -5.23
C PHE A 444 16.54 9.08 -5.68
N ALA A 445 17.12 9.76 -6.68
CA ALA A 445 18.40 9.37 -7.28
C ALA A 445 19.60 9.61 -6.35
N SER A 446 19.54 10.59 -5.45
CA SER A 446 20.56 10.78 -4.40
C SER A 446 20.28 9.85 -3.21
N ASP A 447 20.46 8.55 -3.44
CA ASP A 447 20.22 7.45 -2.49
C ASP A 447 20.89 6.16 -2.99
N ARG A 448 20.76 5.07 -2.22
CA ARG A 448 21.17 3.72 -2.64
C ARG A 448 20.11 3.04 -3.51
N TRP A 449 20.55 2.44 -4.62
CA TRP A 449 19.72 1.73 -5.60
C TRP A 449 20.23 0.30 -5.79
N ASP A 450 19.43 -0.69 -5.40
CA ASP A 450 19.79 -2.10 -5.48
C ASP A 450 19.41 -2.67 -6.85
N LEU A 451 20.20 -3.61 -7.39
CA LEU A 451 19.84 -4.34 -8.61
C LEU A 451 18.86 -5.46 -8.25
N ARG A 452 17.65 -5.42 -8.81
CA ARG A 452 16.53 -6.32 -8.52
C ARG A 452 16.00 -6.98 -9.78
N ARG A 453 15.37 -8.14 -9.65
CA ARG A 453 14.60 -8.75 -10.73
C ARG A 453 13.16 -8.25 -10.67
N ALA A 454 12.72 -7.49 -11.66
CA ALA A 454 11.32 -7.13 -11.81
C ALA A 454 10.55 -8.20 -12.58
N LEU A 455 9.37 -8.55 -12.09
CA LEU A 455 8.26 -9.04 -12.91
C LEU A 455 7.53 -7.83 -13.48
N VAL A 456 7.29 -7.83 -14.80
CA VAL A 456 6.58 -6.75 -15.47
C VAL A 456 5.18 -7.21 -15.85
N LEU A 457 4.17 -6.54 -15.27
CA LEU A 457 2.75 -6.81 -15.49
C LEU A 457 2.12 -5.67 -16.29
N GLU A 458 1.45 -6.00 -17.39
CA GLU A 458 0.44 -5.13 -18.00
C GLU A 458 -0.93 -5.43 -17.38
N MET A 459 -1.69 -4.38 -17.08
CA MET A 459 -3.07 -4.48 -16.61
C MET A 459 -3.95 -3.59 -17.50
N ARG A 460 -4.99 -4.17 -18.11
CA ARG A 460 -5.99 -3.43 -18.90
C ARG A 460 -7.33 -3.45 -18.18
N ALA A 461 -7.96 -2.29 -18.03
CA ALA A 461 -9.21 -2.18 -17.31
C ALA A 461 -10.36 -2.84 -18.08
N LYS A 462 -11.10 -3.75 -17.42
CA LYS A 462 -12.29 -4.42 -17.98
C LYS A 462 -13.42 -3.44 -18.28
N GLU A 463 -13.65 -2.49 -17.38
CA GLU A 463 -14.64 -1.40 -17.50
C GLU A 463 -13.95 -0.04 -17.17
N PRO A 464 -13.20 0.60 -18.10
CA PRO A 464 -12.51 1.86 -17.84
C PRO A 464 -13.51 2.98 -17.58
N THR A 465 -13.76 3.26 -16.30
CA THR A 465 -14.79 4.20 -15.83
C THR A 465 -14.27 4.98 -14.62
N GLY A 466 -14.64 6.27 -14.54
CA GLY A 466 -14.19 7.15 -13.45
C GLY A 466 -12.66 7.32 -13.40
N ASP A 467 -12.09 7.07 -12.22
CA ASP A 467 -10.66 7.26 -11.92
C ASP A 467 -9.78 6.04 -12.29
N LEU A 468 -10.33 5.06 -13.00
CA LEU A 468 -9.65 3.82 -13.37
C LEU A 468 -8.79 4.03 -14.64
N ASN A 469 -7.47 3.95 -14.52
CA ASN A 469 -6.56 4.03 -15.67
C ASN A 469 -6.89 2.90 -16.67
N ALA A 470 -7.01 3.22 -17.96
CA ALA A 470 -7.40 2.27 -19.00
C ALA A 470 -6.35 1.16 -19.21
N ARG A 471 -5.06 1.52 -19.15
CA ARG A 471 -3.94 0.59 -19.12
C ARG A 471 -2.91 1.03 -18.08
N GLN A 472 -2.27 0.07 -17.44
CA GLN A 472 -1.17 0.29 -16.51
C GLN A 472 -0.06 -0.73 -16.80
N VAL A 473 1.20 -0.35 -16.61
CA VAL A 473 2.35 -1.28 -16.60
C VAL A 473 3.07 -1.11 -15.28
N VAL A 474 3.21 -2.18 -14.50
CA VAL A 474 3.83 -2.16 -13.18
C VAL A 474 5.00 -3.12 -13.13
N TYR A 475 6.11 -2.66 -12.56
CA TYR A 475 7.30 -3.45 -12.31
C TYR A 475 7.29 -3.77 -10.82
N VAL A 476 7.12 -5.04 -10.48
CA VAL A 476 7.15 -5.53 -9.08
C VAL A 476 8.41 -6.36 -8.87
N ASP A 477 9.09 -6.20 -7.74
CA ASP A 477 10.23 -7.05 -7.38
C ASP A 477 9.76 -8.51 -7.28
N LEU A 478 10.35 -9.43 -8.05
CA LEU A 478 9.86 -10.81 -8.16
C LEU A 478 9.89 -11.55 -6.81
N GLN A 479 10.87 -11.25 -5.96
CA GLN A 479 11.05 -11.88 -4.65
C GLN A 479 10.01 -11.42 -3.61
N THR A 480 9.75 -10.11 -3.53
CA THR A 480 8.89 -9.50 -2.49
C THR A 480 7.51 -9.06 -2.99
N GLN A 481 7.29 -9.14 -4.30
CA GLN A 481 6.19 -8.56 -5.08
C GLN A 481 5.97 -7.05 -4.81
N GLN A 482 6.94 -6.33 -4.25
CA GLN A 482 6.79 -4.90 -3.97
C GLN A 482 6.87 -4.07 -5.28
N PRO A 483 5.95 -3.12 -5.50
CA PRO A 483 6.04 -2.18 -6.62
C PRO A 483 7.32 -1.35 -6.58
N MET A 484 8.06 -1.32 -7.69
CA MET A 484 9.27 -0.50 -7.88
C MET A 484 9.00 0.66 -8.86
N TYR A 485 8.31 0.37 -9.97
CA TYR A 485 7.93 1.35 -10.98
C TYR A 485 6.52 1.14 -11.51
N MET A 486 5.93 2.20 -12.04
CA MET A 486 4.58 2.19 -12.59
C MET A 486 4.45 3.19 -13.74
N ALA A 487 3.74 2.81 -14.79
CA ALA A 487 3.30 3.68 -15.87
C ALA A 487 1.79 3.54 -16.07
N THR A 488 1.10 4.64 -16.34
CA THR A 488 -0.35 4.65 -16.60
C THR A 488 -0.64 5.27 -17.96
N PHE A 489 -1.66 4.77 -18.64
CA PHE A 489 -2.05 5.24 -19.97
C PHE A 489 -3.56 5.52 -20.01
N ASP A 490 -3.96 6.49 -20.83
CA ASP A 490 -5.37 6.80 -21.08
C ASP A 490 -6.01 5.82 -22.08
N GLY A 491 -7.29 6.05 -22.41
CA GLY A 491 -8.03 5.24 -23.38
C GLY A 491 -7.58 5.38 -24.85
N LYS A 492 -6.58 6.21 -25.14
CA LYS A 492 -5.92 6.32 -26.46
C LYS A 492 -4.51 5.71 -26.46
N GLU A 493 -4.12 5.06 -25.36
CA GLU A 493 -2.77 4.57 -25.09
C GLU A 493 -1.70 5.68 -24.95
N GLU A 494 -2.10 6.93 -24.70
CA GLU A 494 -1.18 8.03 -24.37
C GLU A 494 -0.69 7.88 -22.92
N LEU A 495 0.62 7.98 -22.69
CA LEU A 495 1.24 7.85 -21.36
C LEU A 495 0.87 9.06 -20.47
N THR A 496 0.14 8.81 -19.38
CA THR A 496 -0.39 9.85 -18.49
C THR A 496 0.43 10.06 -17.23
N ASN A 497 0.96 9.00 -16.60
CA ASN A 497 1.81 9.12 -15.42
C ASN A 497 2.99 8.14 -15.46
N ILE A 498 4.10 8.54 -14.84
CA ILE A 498 5.25 7.70 -14.51
C ILE A 498 5.48 7.79 -13.01
N GLY A 499 5.56 6.65 -12.33
CA GLY A 499 5.77 6.50 -10.90
C GLY A 499 7.03 5.71 -10.56
N MET A 500 7.72 6.14 -9.51
CA MET A 500 8.82 5.44 -8.85
C MET A 500 8.51 5.31 -7.36
N TYR A 501 8.74 4.13 -6.79
CA TYR A 501 8.60 3.86 -5.36
C TYR A 501 9.97 3.75 -4.68
N ALA A 502 10.02 4.13 -3.41
CA ALA A 502 11.20 3.96 -2.56
C ALA A 502 10.82 3.19 -1.29
N GLY A 503 11.68 2.26 -0.89
CA GLY A 503 11.49 1.41 0.28
C GLY A 503 12.62 1.52 1.31
N ARG A 504 12.42 0.93 2.50
CA ARG A 504 13.49 0.66 3.49
C ARG A 504 13.32 -0.76 4.03
N TRP A 505 14.41 -1.50 4.15
CA TRP A 505 14.41 -2.82 4.75
C TRP A 505 14.34 -2.73 6.28
N SER A 506 13.44 -3.50 6.88
CA SER A 506 13.22 -3.51 8.33
C SER A 506 14.44 -3.96 9.14
N GLU A 507 15.24 -4.91 8.67
CA GLU A 507 16.42 -5.39 9.43
C GLU A 507 17.61 -4.42 9.35
N ASP A 508 17.66 -3.52 8.36
CA ASP A 508 18.68 -2.45 8.26
C ASP A 508 18.40 -1.26 9.20
N ARG A 509 17.25 -1.26 9.91
CA ARG A 509 16.78 -0.12 10.72
C ARG A 509 16.96 -0.40 12.21
N GLU A 510 17.84 0.35 12.85
CA GLU A 510 18.02 0.33 14.30
C GLU A 510 16.70 0.69 15.02
N GLY A 511 16.36 -0.06 16.07
CA GLY A 511 15.18 0.22 16.90
C GLY A 511 13.82 -0.05 16.23
N TYR A 512 13.76 -0.84 15.16
CA TYR A 512 12.50 -1.21 14.52
C TYR A 512 11.52 -1.85 15.55
N PRO A 513 10.26 -1.38 15.66
CA PRO A 513 9.33 -1.92 16.66
C PRO A 513 8.97 -3.38 16.40
N ALA A 514 9.24 -4.24 17.37
CA ALA A 514 8.90 -5.67 17.35
C ALA A 514 7.38 -5.93 17.31
N TRP A 515 6.98 -7.19 17.12
CA TRP A 515 5.58 -7.59 17.17
C TRP A 515 5.04 -7.48 18.61
N PRO A 516 3.85 -6.91 18.85
CA PRO A 516 3.33 -6.69 20.21
C PRO A 516 3.03 -7.97 21.01
N ASP A 517 2.91 -9.10 20.33
CA ASP A 517 2.58 -10.42 20.87
C ASP A 517 3.79 -11.36 20.98
N ASP A 518 4.85 -11.11 20.21
CA ASP A 518 6.10 -11.90 20.21
C ASP A 518 7.30 -11.02 19.79
N GLU A 519 8.06 -10.55 20.78
CA GLU A 519 9.25 -9.71 20.53
C GLU A 519 10.35 -10.41 19.72
N THR A 520 10.31 -11.75 19.61
CA THR A 520 11.32 -12.55 18.90
C THR A 520 10.96 -12.85 17.44
N ARG A 521 9.71 -12.62 17.03
CA ARG A 521 9.24 -12.91 15.68
C ARG A 521 9.96 -12.03 14.64
N PRO A 522 10.58 -12.62 13.60
CA PRO A 522 11.18 -11.85 12.51
C PRO A 522 10.17 -10.93 11.81
N ILE A 523 10.62 -9.74 11.40
CA ILE A 523 9.74 -8.74 10.76
C ILE A 523 9.87 -8.82 9.24
N ARG A 524 11.09 -8.73 8.70
CA ARG A 524 11.44 -9.01 7.29
C ARG A 524 10.49 -8.40 6.25
N VAL A 525 10.21 -7.10 6.40
CA VAL A 525 9.39 -6.31 5.49
C VAL A 525 10.21 -5.17 4.84
N ILE A 526 9.89 -4.86 3.58
CA ILE A 526 10.23 -3.59 2.91
C ILE A 526 9.09 -2.60 3.19
N ASP A 527 9.35 -1.57 4.00
CA ASP A 527 8.38 -0.50 4.23
C ASP A 527 8.37 0.46 3.04
N SER A 528 7.18 0.74 2.49
CA SER A 528 7.02 1.76 1.45
C SER A 528 7.17 3.17 2.06
N VAL A 529 8.34 3.78 1.91
CA VAL A 529 8.66 5.10 2.49
C VAL A 529 8.50 6.26 1.53
N GLY A 530 8.71 6.04 0.23
CA GLY A 530 8.59 7.07 -0.80
C GLY A 530 7.75 6.63 -1.99
N ALA A 531 7.09 7.60 -2.62
CA ALA A 531 6.53 7.45 -3.95
C ALA A 531 6.59 8.81 -4.66
N ALA A 532 7.05 8.83 -5.91
CA ALA A 532 7.16 10.04 -6.71
C ALA A 532 6.55 9.80 -8.09
N PHE A 533 5.57 10.62 -8.47
CA PHE A 533 4.80 10.46 -9.70
C PHE A 533 4.83 11.75 -10.52
N ALA A 534 5.30 11.61 -11.76
CA ALA A 534 5.22 12.62 -12.79
C ALA A 534 3.93 12.43 -13.59
N ASN A 535 2.98 13.36 -13.48
CA ASN A 535 1.89 13.46 -14.46
C ASN A 535 2.42 14.14 -15.72
N LEU A 536 2.10 13.58 -16.88
CA LEU A 536 2.54 14.02 -18.20
C LEU A 536 1.43 14.75 -18.97
N ALA A 537 0.18 14.37 -18.74
CA ALA A 537 -1.00 14.97 -19.37
C ALA A 537 -1.34 16.34 -18.75
N GLU A 538 -1.14 16.48 -17.44
CA GLU A 538 -1.24 17.73 -16.72
C GLU A 538 0.14 18.09 -16.14
N SER A 539 0.53 19.37 -16.12
CA SER A 539 1.82 19.82 -15.55
C SER A 539 1.92 19.71 -14.02
N GLY A 540 1.01 18.96 -13.39
CA GLY A 540 1.09 18.56 -12.00
C GLY A 540 2.03 17.37 -11.82
N SER A 541 2.42 17.09 -10.59
CA SER A 541 3.16 15.91 -10.15
C SER A 541 2.98 15.77 -8.64
N TRP A 542 3.30 14.63 -8.03
CA TRP A 542 3.19 14.49 -6.58
C TRP A 542 4.29 13.60 -5.99
N ARG A 543 4.64 13.87 -4.72
CA ARG A 543 5.54 13.03 -3.92
C ARG A 543 4.92 12.72 -2.55
N ARG A 544 4.96 11.45 -2.15
CA ARG A 544 4.79 10.99 -0.77
C ARG A 544 6.15 10.75 -0.12
N GLU A 545 6.27 11.17 1.13
CA GLU A 545 7.33 10.75 2.05
C GLU A 545 6.72 10.23 3.36
N SER A 546 7.27 9.14 3.88
CA SER A 546 6.84 8.48 5.11
C SER A 546 7.95 7.57 5.64
N TRP A 547 9.13 8.14 5.94
CA TRP A 547 10.36 7.40 6.27
C TRP A 547 10.33 6.64 7.60
N GLU A 548 9.50 7.09 8.54
CA GLU A 548 9.22 6.41 9.81
C GLU A 548 8.06 5.39 9.72
N ASN A 549 7.57 5.05 8.52
CA ASN A 549 6.58 3.96 8.38
C ASN A 549 7.11 2.67 9.02
N VAL A 550 6.23 1.92 9.68
CA VAL A 550 6.50 0.58 10.20
C VAL A 550 5.34 -0.36 9.90
N GLY A 551 5.68 -1.60 9.54
CA GLY A 551 4.73 -2.66 9.19
C GLY A 551 4.17 -3.44 10.39
N THR A 552 4.78 -3.34 11.57
CA THR A 552 4.30 -4.05 12.78
C THR A 552 3.02 -3.40 13.35
N PRO A 553 2.03 -4.21 13.76
CA PRO A 553 0.76 -3.70 14.22
C PRO A 553 0.92 -2.98 15.58
N PRO A 554 -0.01 -2.10 15.96
CA PRO A 554 -0.18 -1.72 17.35
C PRO A 554 -0.86 -2.87 18.13
N ASP A 555 -0.98 -2.72 19.45
CA ASP A 555 -1.66 -3.70 20.30
C ASP A 555 -3.11 -4.02 19.85
N ASP A 556 -3.59 -5.24 20.13
CA ASP A 556 -4.92 -5.74 19.74
C ASP A 556 -6.10 -4.83 20.15
N ARG A 557 -5.99 -4.11 21.27
CA ARG A 557 -7.01 -3.16 21.73
C ARG A 557 -6.95 -1.86 20.92
N THR A 558 -5.78 -1.45 20.47
CA THR A 558 -5.59 -0.35 19.51
C THR A 558 -6.01 -0.74 18.10
N VAL A 559 -5.76 -1.98 17.63
CA VAL A 559 -6.32 -2.49 16.35
C VAL A 559 -7.86 -2.40 16.35
N LYS A 560 -8.51 -2.94 17.40
CA LYS A 560 -9.98 -2.82 17.61
C LYS A 560 -10.49 -1.36 17.69
N ARG A 561 -9.63 -0.42 18.08
CA ARG A 561 -9.93 1.02 18.09
C ARG A 561 -9.82 1.61 16.68
N MET A 562 -8.74 1.34 15.98
CA MET A 562 -8.47 1.88 14.64
C MET A 562 -9.47 1.39 13.60
N SER A 563 -9.97 0.15 13.74
CA SER A 563 -11.02 -0.46 12.91
C SER A 563 -12.46 0.00 13.22
N SER A 564 -12.66 1.08 13.98
CA SER A 564 -13.99 1.60 14.33
C SER A 564 -14.25 3.03 13.84
N VAL A 565 -15.28 3.19 13.01
CA VAL A 565 -15.79 4.52 12.57
C VAL A 565 -16.13 5.42 13.77
N SER A 566 -16.59 4.86 14.89
CA SER A 566 -16.93 5.62 16.12
C SER A 566 -15.74 6.29 16.81
N GLN A 567 -14.51 6.02 16.37
CA GLN A 567 -13.28 6.61 16.92
C GLN A 567 -12.83 7.84 16.12
N LEU A 568 -13.42 8.09 14.94
CA LEU A 568 -13.20 9.34 14.19
C LEU A 568 -13.70 10.60 14.93
N THR A 569 -14.64 10.45 15.88
CA THR A 569 -15.27 11.56 16.62
C THR A 569 -14.86 11.62 18.10
N LYS A 570 -14.03 10.71 18.60
CA LYS A 570 -13.72 10.64 20.05
C LYS A 570 -12.56 11.53 20.41
N GLY A 571 -12.78 12.40 21.39
CA GLY A 571 -11.76 13.31 21.94
C GLY A 571 -11.52 14.58 21.12
N ARG A 572 -12.53 15.07 20.38
CA ARG A 572 -12.48 16.29 19.54
C ARG A 572 -13.77 17.09 19.70
#